data_AF-A0A0V7ZBX6-F1
#
_entry.id   AF-A0A0V7ZBX6-F1
#
_cell.length_a   1.000
_cell.length_b   1.000
_cell.length_c   1.000
_cell.angle_alpha   90.00
_cell.angle_beta   90.00
_cell.angle_gamma   90.00
#
_symmetry.space_group_name_H-M   'P 1'
#
loop_
_entity.id
_entity.type
_entity.pdbx_description
1 polymer ?
#
loop_
_entity_poly.entity_id
_entity_poly.type
_entity_poly.pdbx_seq_one_letter_code
_entity_poly.pdbx_strand_id
1 'polypeptide(L)'
;MTGKNARQNAFLRLVSGNGVTVESESHYSLLNHEEVVIGRDPSCQFVLDALKYRTVSRRHAIIRPLPLSPDGQCDWVICDLNSANGTYLNRRQLQGSQQLQPGDRITLGHDGPQLIFDYEFPEEQPGVTIQEAVTPSYFSTSYQTSTKNNDSVSFTQLFPIISTGKDLTRKAYLLPGIITVIFVVLMFATVGQEQTNQIIVAMYIAFAAYYFIYRLCGKDKPWWELLICVFLTMLILRSPILPGFIHIFRERLPGSLPSNQESITFTELLIRMFFGAGLMEELLKALPLLAAYLVGRGLPSPWRERIGVWEPLDGILLGTASALGFTLVETLGQYVPQIAQSVQAEFGTEAGQLAAFQLLIARILGSVAGHMAYSGYLGYFVGLAVLKPSKSWQILLVGYFTASGLHALWNTTGALFGWVLLVIVGVLSYAFLMAAILKARALSPNRSKNFATRFFNPK
;
A
#
# COMPACT_ATOMS: atom_id res chain seq x y z
N MET A 1 6.99 -13.05 54.86
CA MET A 1 7.48 -11.69 54.54
C MET A 1 7.17 -11.42 53.07
N THR A 2 6.01 -10.85 52.78
CA THR A 2 5.61 -10.44 51.43
C THR A 2 5.28 -8.95 51.53
N GLY A 3 6.23 -8.12 51.09
CA GLY A 3 6.09 -6.67 51.12
C GLY A 3 4.91 -6.22 50.26
N LYS A 4 3.98 -5.48 50.88
CA LYS A 4 2.99 -4.67 50.17
C LYS A 4 3.76 -3.61 49.37
N ASN A 5 3.89 -3.79 48.06
CA ASN A 5 4.25 -2.69 47.18
C ASN A 5 3.07 -1.72 47.13
N ALA A 6 3.15 -0.64 47.91
CA ALA A 6 2.26 0.50 47.77
C ALA A 6 2.34 1.00 46.32
N ARG A 7 1.20 1.06 45.62
CA ARG A 7 1.15 1.63 44.26
C ARG A 7 1.38 3.14 44.38
N GLN A 8 2.57 3.59 44.02
CA GLN A 8 2.87 5.01 43.78
C GLN A 8 2.44 5.33 42.36
N ASN A 9 1.54 6.30 42.18
CA ASN A 9 0.98 6.66 40.88
C ASN A 9 1.48 8.06 40.47
N ALA A 10 2.62 8.11 39.79
CA ALA A 10 3.06 9.31 39.07
C ALA A 10 2.44 9.30 37.66
N PHE A 11 1.95 10.43 37.15
CA PHE A 11 1.38 10.49 35.80
C PHE A 11 1.59 11.84 35.11
N LEU A 12 1.59 11.81 33.78
CA LEU A 12 1.65 12.99 32.92
C LEU A 12 0.30 13.23 32.25
N ARG A 13 -0.16 14.48 32.28
CA ARG A 13 -1.40 14.92 31.62
C ARG A 13 -1.11 15.95 30.54
N LEU A 14 -1.56 15.70 29.30
CA LEU A 14 -1.41 16.65 28.20
C LEU A 14 -2.50 17.73 28.24
N VAL A 15 -2.08 18.99 28.26
CA VAL A 15 -2.96 20.17 28.25
C VAL A 15 -2.91 20.83 26.88
N SER A 16 -4.04 20.85 26.16
CA SER A 16 -4.13 21.48 24.84
C SER A 16 -4.03 23.00 24.95
N GLY A 17 -3.10 23.61 24.25
CA GLY A 17 -2.91 25.06 24.21
C GLY A 17 -4.04 25.75 23.43
N ASN A 18 -5.12 26.08 24.14
CA ASN A 18 -6.05 27.19 23.89
C ASN A 18 -7.26 27.01 24.82
N GLY A 19 -7.19 27.51 26.05
CA GLY A 19 -8.30 27.98 26.91
C GLY A 19 -9.63 27.22 27.02
N VAL A 20 -9.76 26.03 26.44
CA VAL A 20 -10.97 25.22 26.36
C VAL A 20 -10.58 23.86 26.90
N THR A 21 -11.18 23.50 28.02
CA THR A 21 -11.06 22.20 28.66
C THR A 21 -11.49 21.10 27.68
N VAL A 22 -10.51 20.41 27.11
CA VAL A 22 -10.74 19.17 26.36
C VAL A 22 -10.92 18.05 27.39
N GLU A 23 -12.15 17.57 27.56
CA GLU A 23 -12.52 16.43 28.42
C GLU A 23 -12.04 15.07 27.84
N SER A 24 -10.77 14.98 27.46
CA SER A 24 -10.12 13.67 27.27
C SER A 24 -8.74 13.76 27.88
N GLU A 25 -8.73 13.46 29.17
CA GLU A 25 -7.57 13.26 30.01
C GLU A 25 -6.73 12.07 29.49
N SER A 26 -5.83 12.32 28.53
CA SER A 26 -4.79 11.35 28.19
C SER A 26 -3.75 11.33 29.31
N HIS A 27 -3.97 10.48 30.31
CA HIS A 27 -3.02 10.24 31.39
C HIS A 27 -2.02 9.18 30.97
N TYR A 28 -0.73 9.47 31.10
CA TYR A 28 0.34 8.48 30.93
C TYR A 28 0.95 8.17 32.29
N SER A 29 0.84 6.92 32.75
CA SER A 29 1.40 6.48 34.03
C SER A 29 2.92 6.32 33.92
N LEU A 30 3.64 6.87 34.90
CA LEU A 30 5.08 6.76 35.03
C LEU A 30 5.39 5.64 36.03
N LEU A 31 6.18 4.65 35.61
CA LEU A 31 6.61 3.54 36.45
C LEU A 31 7.94 3.88 37.13
N ASN A 32 8.01 3.72 38.46
CA ASN A 32 9.16 4.07 39.31
C ASN A 32 10.50 3.34 38.99
N HIS A 33 10.54 2.52 37.94
CA HIS A 33 11.72 1.78 37.49
C HIS A 33 11.99 1.96 35.98
N GLU A 34 11.26 2.84 35.30
CA GLU A 34 11.42 3.08 33.86
C GLU A 34 11.66 4.55 33.53
N GLU A 35 12.57 4.80 32.59
CA GLU A 35 12.73 6.13 32.01
C GLU A 35 11.73 6.33 30.86
N VAL A 36 11.13 7.51 30.79
CA VAL A 36 10.11 7.86 29.81
C VAL A 36 10.67 8.94 28.89
N VAL A 37 10.96 8.56 27.65
CA VAL A 37 11.37 9.51 26.61
C VAL A 37 10.13 10.13 25.97
N ILE A 38 10.13 11.45 25.86
CA ILE A 38 9.07 12.26 25.26
C ILE A 38 9.57 12.79 23.92
N GLY A 39 8.81 12.61 22.84
CA GLY A 39 9.21 13.12 21.52
C GLY A 39 8.29 12.73 20.38
N ARG A 40 8.64 13.15 19.15
CA ARG A 40 7.91 12.82 17.92
C ARG A 40 8.28 11.47 17.30
N ASP A 41 9.38 10.87 17.72
CA ASP A 41 9.83 9.59 17.19
C ASP A 41 8.93 8.46 17.74
N PRO A 42 8.44 7.53 16.89
CA PRO A 42 7.63 6.40 17.35
C PRO A 42 8.33 5.47 18.35
N SER A 43 9.65 5.57 18.50
CA SER A 43 10.43 4.84 19.52
C SER A 43 10.36 5.44 20.93
N CYS A 44 9.76 6.62 21.10
CA CYS A 44 9.57 7.24 22.41
C CYS A 44 8.44 6.57 23.19
N GLN A 45 8.53 6.56 24.52
CA GLN A 45 7.46 6.04 25.40
C GLN A 45 6.23 6.97 25.39
N PHE A 46 6.47 8.28 25.39
CA PHE A 46 5.42 9.28 25.22
C PHE A 46 5.53 9.94 23.84
N VAL A 47 4.78 9.39 22.87
CA VAL A 47 4.83 9.83 21.46
C VAL A 47 3.85 10.97 21.20
N LEU A 48 4.37 12.10 20.73
CA LEU A 48 3.59 13.25 20.29
C LEU A 48 3.45 13.26 18.75
N ASP A 49 2.24 13.54 18.25
CA ASP A 49 1.95 13.56 16.81
C ASP A 49 2.92 14.48 16.04
N ALA A 50 3.63 13.88 15.08
CA ALA A 50 4.70 14.56 14.39
C ALA A 50 4.27 15.67 13.42
N LEU A 51 3.01 15.63 12.97
CA LEU A 51 2.41 16.64 12.08
C LEU A 51 1.78 17.77 12.89
N LYS A 52 1.27 17.49 14.10
CA LYS A 52 0.66 18.48 15.01
C LYS A 52 1.72 19.27 15.78
N TYR A 53 2.73 18.61 16.36
CA TYR A 53 3.69 19.23 17.28
C TYR A 53 5.08 19.39 16.66
N ARG A 54 5.16 20.16 15.56
CA ARG A 54 6.39 20.32 14.76
C ARG A 54 7.58 20.91 15.54
N THR A 55 7.29 21.71 16.56
CA THR A 55 8.29 22.32 17.46
C THR A 55 8.94 21.32 18.40
N VAL A 56 8.40 20.11 18.56
CA VAL A 56 8.98 19.09 19.42
C VAL A 56 10.11 18.36 18.68
N SER A 57 11.25 18.04 19.30
CA SER A 57 12.28 17.17 18.69
C SER A 57 11.83 15.72 18.55
N ARG A 58 12.55 14.92 17.75
CA ARG A 58 12.31 13.46 17.61
C ARG A 58 12.39 12.75 18.96
N ARG A 59 13.47 13.01 19.72
CA ARG A 59 13.60 12.73 21.15
C ARG A 59 13.83 14.08 21.82
N HIS A 60 12.92 14.54 22.65
CA HIS A 60 12.89 15.92 23.13
C HIS A 60 13.37 16.03 24.57
N ALA A 61 12.72 15.29 25.47
CA ALA A 61 13.04 15.28 26.88
C ALA A 61 12.92 13.86 27.43
N ILE A 62 13.51 13.61 28.58
CA ILE A 62 13.42 12.35 29.29
C ILE A 62 13.04 12.61 30.74
N ILE A 63 12.10 11.84 31.25
CA ILE A 63 11.72 11.82 32.67
C ILE A 63 12.20 10.49 33.24
N ARG A 64 12.94 10.54 34.34
CA ARG A 64 13.49 9.36 34.99
C ARG A 64 13.28 9.40 36.51
N PRO A 65 13.02 8.25 37.15
CA PRO A 65 12.98 8.16 38.59
C PRO A 65 14.39 8.26 39.18
N LEU A 66 14.51 8.91 40.34
CA LEU A 66 15.69 8.87 41.20
C LEU A 66 15.59 7.69 42.18
N PRO A 67 16.72 7.22 42.73
CA PRO A 67 16.74 6.17 43.75
C PRO A 67 15.82 6.53 44.92
N LEU A 68 15.11 5.54 45.48
CA LEU A 68 14.19 5.78 46.60
C LEU A 68 14.92 6.46 47.76
N SER A 69 14.34 7.56 48.21
CA SER A 69 14.74 8.20 49.46
C SER A 69 14.45 7.26 50.65
N PRO A 70 15.15 7.40 51.79
CA PRO A 70 14.93 6.58 53.00
C PRO A 70 13.47 6.52 53.46
N ASP A 71 12.70 7.56 53.11
CA ASP A 71 11.28 7.73 53.44
C ASP A 71 10.34 7.00 52.45
N GLY A 72 10.89 6.19 51.54
CA GLY A 72 10.13 5.39 50.57
C GLY A 72 9.57 6.18 49.39
N GLN A 73 9.90 7.47 49.24
CA GLN A 73 9.46 8.32 48.14
C GLN A 73 10.37 8.19 46.91
N CYS A 74 9.76 8.16 45.71
CA CYS A 74 10.47 8.16 44.43
C CYS A 74 10.43 9.57 43.82
N ASP A 75 11.56 10.26 43.86
CA ASP A 75 11.72 11.56 43.21
C ASP A 75 11.85 11.41 41.70
N TRP A 76 11.36 12.38 40.93
CA TRP A 76 11.42 12.37 39.48
C TRP A 76 12.25 13.53 38.98
N VAL A 77 13.05 13.31 37.93
CA VAL A 77 13.79 14.38 37.25
C VAL A 77 13.48 14.40 35.77
N ILE A 78 13.40 15.61 35.22
CA ILE A 78 13.32 15.86 33.78
C ILE A 78 14.64 16.37 33.24
N CYS A 79 15.04 15.89 32.07
CA CYS A 79 16.24 16.31 31.37
C CYS A 79 15.92 16.62 29.90
N ASP A 80 16.45 17.72 29.37
CA ASP A 80 16.37 18.02 27.94
C ASP A 80 17.38 17.14 27.17
N LEU A 81 16.95 16.51 26.07
CA LEU A 81 17.79 15.66 25.21
C LEU A 81 18.41 16.46 24.05
N ASN A 82 18.94 17.64 24.34
CA ASN A 82 19.47 18.58 23.36
C ASN A 82 18.44 18.91 22.27
N SER A 83 17.23 19.29 22.72
CA SER A 83 16.11 19.58 21.85
C SER A 83 16.33 20.90 21.09
N ALA A 84 15.74 21.01 19.89
CA ALA A 84 15.98 22.18 19.03
C ALA A 84 15.33 23.46 19.56
N ASN A 85 14.25 23.35 20.34
CA ASN A 85 13.48 24.48 20.85
C ASN A 85 13.49 24.60 22.39
N GLY A 86 14.23 23.73 23.07
CA GLY A 86 14.35 23.68 24.53
C GLY A 86 13.11 23.13 25.24
N THR A 87 13.34 22.58 26.43
CA THR A 87 12.31 22.18 27.39
C THR A 87 12.16 23.25 28.48
N TYR A 88 10.93 23.59 28.85
CA TYR A 88 10.64 24.60 29.86
C TYR A 88 9.82 23.99 31.01
N LEU A 89 10.24 24.22 32.25
CA LEU A 89 9.50 23.86 33.45
C LEU A 89 8.96 25.13 34.08
N ASN A 90 7.64 25.21 34.27
CA ASN A 90 6.95 26.39 34.82
C ASN A 90 7.37 27.71 34.13
N ARG A 91 7.44 27.67 32.78
CA ARG A 91 7.86 28.78 31.89
C ARG A 91 9.33 29.18 31.96
N ARG A 92 10.18 28.49 32.73
CA ARG A 92 11.64 28.70 32.74
C ARG A 92 12.32 27.60 31.96
N GLN A 93 13.27 27.96 31.09
CA GLN A 93 14.01 26.97 30.31
C GLN A 93 14.89 26.13 31.25
N LEU A 94 14.89 24.81 31.04
CA LEU A 94 15.73 23.90 31.83
C LEU A 94 17.21 24.23 31.62
N GLN A 95 17.96 24.30 32.73
CA GLN A 95 19.41 24.31 32.74
C GLN A 95 19.88 23.03 33.43
N GLY A 96 20.28 22.02 32.64
CA GLY A 96 20.55 20.67 33.13
C GLY A 96 19.29 19.91 33.54
N SER A 97 19.47 18.80 34.27
CA SER A 97 18.38 18.02 34.83
C SER A 97 17.75 18.73 36.02
N GLN A 98 16.42 18.79 36.09
CA GLN A 98 15.69 19.39 37.21
C GLN A 98 14.69 18.40 37.81
N GLN A 99 14.48 18.47 39.13
CA GLN A 99 13.48 17.68 39.84
C GLN A 99 12.07 18.18 39.51
N LEU A 100 11.14 17.25 39.34
CA LEU A 100 9.72 17.51 39.10
C LEU A 100 8.96 17.49 40.43
N GLN A 101 8.12 18.50 40.62
CA GLN A 101 7.18 18.60 41.73
C GLN A 101 5.74 18.40 41.23
N PRO A 102 4.84 17.83 42.05
CA PRO A 102 3.44 17.66 41.65
C PRO A 102 2.79 19.00 41.28
N GLY A 103 2.06 19.03 40.17
CA GLY A 103 1.51 20.23 39.56
C GLY A 103 2.43 20.95 38.58
N ASP A 104 3.69 20.52 38.43
CA ASP A 104 4.65 21.17 37.53
C ASP A 104 4.21 21.11 36.07
N ARG A 105 4.39 22.23 35.37
CA ARG A 105 4.03 22.38 33.96
C ARG A 105 5.26 22.32 33.07
N ILE A 106 5.36 21.26 32.29
CA ILE A 106 6.42 21.01 31.31
C ILE A 106 5.95 21.50 29.94
N THR A 107 6.68 22.40 29.28
CA THR A 107 6.38 22.90 27.93
C THR A 107 7.51 22.51 26.98
N LEU A 108 7.17 21.90 25.84
CA LEU A 108 8.15 21.36 24.88
C LEU A 108 8.34 22.30 23.69
N GLY A 109 9.27 23.25 23.82
CA GLY A 109 9.41 24.43 22.97
C GLY A 109 8.53 25.59 23.45
N HIS A 110 8.96 26.83 23.23
CA HIS A 110 8.31 28.04 23.78
C HIS A 110 6.79 28.12 23.51
N ASP A 111 6.35 27.74 22.30
CA ASP A 111 4.93 27.70 21.90
C ASP A 111 4.42 26.26 21.71
N GLY A 112 5.05 25.31 22.39
CA GLY A 112 4.80 23.88 22.24
C GLY A 112 3.69 23.32 23.14
N PRO A 113 3.44 22.00 23.06
CA PRO A 113 2.49 21.33 23.94
C PRO A 113 2.92 21.42 25.41
N GLN A 114 1.93 21.49 26.31
CA GLN A 114 2.13 21.53 27.75
C GLN A 114 1.70 20.21 28.40
N LEU A 115 2.52 19.70 29.31
CA LEU A 115 2.26 18.53 30.14
C LEU A 115 2.22 18.99 31.60
N ILE A 116 1.33 18.41 32.41
CA ILE A 116 1.32 18.56 33.87
C ILE A 116 1.81 17.25 34.48
N PHE A 117 2.75 17.33 35.41
CA PHE A 117 3.20 16.20 36.23
C PHE A 117 2.37 16.15 37.51
N ASP A 118 1.72 15.03 37.77
CA ASP A 118 0.94 14.80 38.99
C ASP A 118 1.50 13.57 39.74
N TYR A 119 1.40 13.61 41.07
CA TYR A 119 1.85 12.53 41.95
C TYR A 119 0.86 12.40 43.11
N GLU A 120 0.23 11.23 43.24
CA GLU A 120 -0.66 10.92 44.35
C GLU A 120 0.11 10.29 45.52
N PHE A 121 0.06 10.93 46.68
CA PHE A 121 0.55 10.36 47.94
C PHE A 121 -0.53 9.46 48.55
N PRO A 122 -0.20 8.26 49.08
CA PRO A 122 -1.10 7.57 50.00
C PRO A 122 -1.26 8.45 51.24
N GLU A 123 -2.46 8.94 51.53
CA GLU A 123 -2.73 9.66 52.78
C GLU A 123 -2.41 8.77 54.00
N GLU A 124 -1.50 9.24 54.87
CA GLU A 124 -1.42 8.75 56.24
C GLU A 124 -2.62 9.31 57.04
N GLN A 125 -3.50 8.42 57.51
CA GLN A 125 -4.62 8.79 58.37
C GLN A 125 -4.12 9.03 59.81
N PRO A 126 -4.41 10.18 60.45
CA PRO A 126 -4.15 10.35 61.87
C PRO A 126 -5.30 9.75 62.70
N GLY A 127 -4.96 8.71 63.46
CA GLY A 127 -5.45 8.39 64.81
C GLY A 127 -6.95 8.17 65.04
N VAL A 128 -7.36 6.91 65.24
CA VAL A 128 -8.45 6.56 66.19
C VAL A 128 -8.11 5.26 66.93
N THR A 129 -8.33 5.32 68.24
CA THR A 129 -8.11 4.39 69.36
C THR A 129 -8.63 2.95 69.17
N ILE A 130 -7.89 2.02 69.79
CA ILE A 130 -8.08 0.57 69.90
C ILE A 130 -9.35 0.20 70.69
N GLN A 131 -10.13 -0.77 70.20
CA GLN A 131 -10.66 -1.85 71.05
C GLN A 131 -10.93 -3.14 70.24
N GLU A 132 -10.46 -4.25 70.82
CA GLU A 132 -10.42 -5.61 70.29
C GLU A 132 -11.80 -6.28 70.21
N ALA A 133 -12.04 -7.14 69.20
CA ALA A 133 -12.09 -8.60 69.37
C ALA A 133 -12.94 -9.33 68.31
N VAL A 134 -12.46 -10.55 68.00
CA VAL A 134 -13.16 -11.75 67.45
C VAL A 134 -13.24 -11.93 65.92
N THR A 135 -12.66 -13.05 65.49
CA THR A 135 -12.57 -13.66 64.15
C THR A 135 -13.85 -14.43 63.75
N PRO A 136 -13.92 -15.01 62.53
CA PRO A 136 -14.64 -14.52 61.36
C PRO A 136 -16.03 -15.15 61.19
N SER A 137 -16.96 -14.44 60.55
CA SER A 137 -18.12 -15.08 59.93
C SER A 137 -18.31 -14.58 58.49
N TYR A 138 -18.48 -15.55 57.61
CA TYR A 138 -18.68 -15.40 56.19
C TYR A 138 -19.94 -14.57 55.92
N PHE A 139 -19.74 -13.32 55.50
CA PHE A 139 -20.76 -12.56 54.80
C PHE A 139 -20.17 -12.06 53.48
N SER A 140 -20.46 -12.80 52.42
CA SER A 140 -20.36 -12.37 51.04
C SER A 140 -21.21 -11.11 50.85
N THR A 141 -20.59 -9.95 51.02
CA THR A 141 -21.18 -8.68 50.61
C THR A 141 -20.70 -8.42 49.20
N SER A 142 -21.62 -8.56 48.25
CA SER A 142 -21.42 -8.24 46.85
C SER A 142 -20.82 -6.84 46.71
N TYR A 143 -19.56 -6.78 46.26
CA TYR A 143 -19.08 -5.58 45.58
C TYR A 143 -20.01 -5.40 44.38
N GLN A 144 -20.95 -4.47 44.51
CA GLN A 144 -21.50 -3.81 43.34
C GLN A 144 -20.30 -3.12 42.69
N THR A 145 -19.68 -3.83 41.76
CA THR A 145 -19.02 -3.22 40.62
C THR A 145 -20.00 -2.21 40.06
N SER A 146 -19.82 -0.93 40.38
CA SER A 146 -20.29 0.13 39.51
C SER A 146 -19.45 0.00 38.25
N THR A 147 -19.82 -0.95 37.39
CA THR A 147 -19.60 -0.85 35.96
C THR A 147 -20.35 0.39 35.54
N LYS A 148 -19.72 1.56 35.67
CA LYS A 148 -20.09 2.73 34.89
C LYS A 148 -19.84 2.30 33.45
N ASN A 149 -20.85 1.68 32.85
CA ASN A 149 -20.87 1.44 31.43
C ASN A 149 -20.62 2.80 30.80
N ASN A 150 -19.49 2.94 30.11
CA ASN A 150 -19.22 4.09 29.26
C ASN A 150 -20.08 3.91 27.99
N ASP A 151 -21.41 3.93 28.16
CA ASP A 151 -22.40 3.80 27.08
C ASP A 151 -22.57 5.12 26.31
N SER A 152 -21.79 6.16 26.65
CA SER A 152 -21.80 7.43 25.91
C SER A 152 -21.01 7.30 24.62
N VAL A 153 -21.72 7.17 23.50
CA VAL A 153 -21.14 7.22 22.15
C VAL A 153 -20.75 8.66 21.83
N SER A 154 -19.48 8.91 21.54
CA SER A 154 -19.03 10.26 21.17
C SER A 154 -19.58 10.67 19.79
N PHE A 155 -19.72 11.96 19.53
CA PHE A 155 -20.17 12.46 18.22
C PHE A 155 -19.28 11.98 17.05
N THR A 156 -17.98 11.78 17.31
CA THR A 156 -17.05 11.21 16.33
C THR A 156 -17.19 9.70 16.18
N GLN A 157 -17.71 8.98 17.18
CA GLN A 157 -18.10 7.57 17.05
C GLN A 157 -19.44 7.41 16.33
N LEU A 158 -20.39 8.33 16.52
CA LEU A 158 -21.66 8.38 15.76
C LEU A 158 -21.44 8.82 14.30
N PHE A 159 -20.48 9.73 14.07
CA PHE A 159 -20.13 10.23 12.74
C PHE A 159 -18.60 10.13 12.48
N PRO A 160 -18.06 8.91 12.26
CA PRO A 160 -16.62 8.66 12.09
C PRO A 160 -15.98 9.43 10.95
N ILE A 161 -16.77 9.91 9.99
CA ILE A 161 -16.26 10.65 8.83
C ILE A 161 -15.67 12.02 9.21
N ILE A 162 -16.11 12.61 10.33
CA ILE A 162 -15.74 13.97 10.75
C ILE A 162 -14.34 14.02 11.37
N SER A 163 -13.91 12.97 12.08
CA SER A 163 -12.54 12.90 12.66
C SER A 163 -11.52 12.22 11.75
N THR A 164 -11.95 11.48 10.73
CA THR A 164 -11.10 10.53 10.02
C THR A 164 -10.69 10.99 8.61
N GLY A 165 -11.07 12.19 8.18
CA GLY A 165 -10.92 12.64 6.77
C GLY A 165 -9.53 12.44 6.14
N LYS A 166 -8.44 12.72 6.86
CA LYS A 166 -7.06 12.49 6.36
C LYS A 166 -6.66 11.02 6.35
N ASP A 167 -7.16 10.21 7.28
CA ASP A 167 -6.93 8.77 7.31
C ASP A 167 -7.80 8.04 6.27
N LEU A 168 -8.98 8.58 5.93
CA LEU A 168 -9.89 8.03 4.94
C LEU A 168 -9.24 7.95 3.55
N THR A 169 -8.57 9.03 3.14
CA THR A 169 -7.88 9.11 1.84
C THR A 169 -6.59 8.29 1.78
N ARG A 170 -5.91 8.04 2.91
CA ARG A 170 -4.62 7.31 2.95
C ARG A 170 -4.72 5.83 3.32
N LYS A 171 -5.64 5.44 4.19
CA LYS A 171 -5.71 4.09 4.79
C LYS A 171 -6.98 3.33 4.43
N ALA A 172 -8.09 4.01 4.16
CA ALA A 172 -9.41 3.38 4.06
C ALA A 172 -9.87 3.03 2.63
N TYR A 173 -8.97 3.01 1.64
CA TYR A 173 -9.35 2.70 0.25
C TYR A 173 -10.49 3.60 -0.29
N LEU A 174 -10.60 4.85 0.21
CA LEU A 174 -11.67 5.76 -0.19
C LEU A 174 -11.64 6.06 -1.70
N LEU A 175 -10.44 6.29 -2.25
CA LEU A 175 -10.29 6.62 -3.67
C LEU A 175 -10.81 5.50 -4.59
N PRO A 176 -10.38 4.22 -4.48
CA PRO A 176 -10.97 3.17 -5.28
C PRO A 176 -12.47 3.00 -5.01
N GLY A 177 -12.95 3.23 -3.77
CA GLY A 177 -14.39 3.22 -3.48
C GLY A 177 -15.18 4.30 -4.24
N ILE A 178 -14.69 5.54 -4.28
CA ILE A 178 -15.31 6.63 -5.06
C ILE A 178 -15.31 6.28 -6.55
N ILE A 179 -14.19 5.76 -7.06
CA ILE A 179 -14.09 5.33 -8.47
C ILE A 179 -15.11 4.24 -8.75
N THR A 180 -15.25 3.23 -7.88
CA THR A 180 -16.28 2.19 -8.02
C THR A 180 -17.68 2.79 -8.08
N VAL A 181 -18.03 3.73 -7.19
CA VAL A 181 -19.35 4.37 -7.21
C VAL A 181 -19.59 5.11 -8.53
N ILE A 182 -18.61 5.88 -9.02
CA ILE A 182 -18.72 6.57 -10.31
C ILE A 182 -18.99 5.57 -11.44
N PHE A 183 -18.21 4.50 -11.53
CA PHE A 183 -18.37 3.48 -12.57
C PHE A 183 -19.72 2.76 -12.47
N VAL A 184 -20.19 2.43 -11.25
CA VAL A 184 -21.51 1.81 -11.05
C VAL A 184 -22.63 2.73 -11.53
N VAL A 185 -22.57 4.03 -11.19
CA VAL A 185 -23.56 5.01 -11.67
C VAL A 185 -23.53 5.10 -13.20
N LEU A 186 -22.33 5.13 -13.81
CA LEU A 186 -22.19 5.13 -15.27
C LEU A 186 -22.76 3.85 -15.91
N MET A 187 -22.53 2.67 -15.31
CA MET A 187 -23.10 1.41 -15.79
C MET A 187 -24.64 1.44 -15.80
N PHE A 188 -25.26 1.96 -14.73
CA PHE A 188 -26.71 2.15 -14.69
C PHE A 188 -27.19 3.19 -15.71
N ALA A 189 -26.46 4.29 -15.88
CA ALA A 189 -26.81 5.36 -16.82
C ALA A 189 -26.76 4.91 -18.29
N THR A 190 -25.97 3.88 -18.61
CA THR A 190 -25.82 3.36 -19.97
C THR A 190 -26.55 2.03 -20.19
N VAL A 191 -27.51 1.67 -19.34
CA VAL A 191 -28.42 0.55 -19.60
C VAL A 191 -29.14 0.79 -20.92
N GLY A 192 -29.18 -0.23 -21.79
CA GLY A 192 -29.71 -0.12 -23.16
C GLY A 192 -28.72 0.43 -24.20
N GLN A 193 -27.53 0.89 -23.80
CA GLN A 193 -26.43 1.27 -24.70
C GLN A 193 -25.28 0.27 -24.54
N GLU A 194 -25.41 -0.91 -25.14
CA GLU A 194 -24.54 -2.07 -24.90
C GLU A 194 -23.06 -1.79 -25.12
N GLN A 195 -22.68 -1.17 -26.24
CA GLN A 195 -21.29 -0.90 -26.55
C GLN A 195 -20.67 0.07 -25.53
N THR A 196 -21.40 1.13 -25.16
CA THR A 196 -20.97 2.09 -24.15
C THR A 196 -20.84 1.42 -22.78
N ASN A 197 -21.83 0.60 -22.40
CA ASN A 197 -21.83 -0.14 -21.15
C ASN A 197 -20.65 -1.14 -21.08
N GLN A 198 -20.39 -1.89 -22.15
CA GLN A 198 -19.25 -2.79 -22.28
C GLN A 198 -17.93 -2.06 -22.08
N ILE A 199 -17.74 -0.89 -22.70
CA ILE A 199 -16.52 -0.09 -22.51
C ILE A 199 -16.38 0.35 -21.06
N ILE A 200 -17.45 0.83 -20.41
CA ILE A 200 -17.44 1.25 -19.01
C ILE A 200 -17.05 0.07 -18.09
N VAL A 201 -17.65 -1.11 -18.30
CA VAL A 201 -17.34 -2.33 -17.56
C VAL A 201 -15.89 -2.76 -17.77
N ALA A 202 -15.42 -2.76 -19.02
CA ALA A 202 -14.03 -3.08 -19.37
C ALA A 202 -13.04 -2.17 -18.63
N MET A 203 -13.29 -0.86 -18.66
CA MET A 203 -12.44 0.13 -18.01
C MET A 203 -12.43 -0.01 -16.48
N TYR A 204 -13.56 -0.35 -15.87
CA TYR A 204 -13.63 -0.59 -14.43
C TYR A 204 -12.86 -1.85 -14.01
N ILE A 205 -13.07 -2.98 -14.70
CA ILE A 205 -12.38 -4.23 -14.39
C ILE A 205 -10.87 -4.06 -14.63
N ALA A 206 -10.49 -3.37 -15.72
CA ALA A 206 -9.11 -2.99 -16.02
C ALA A 206 -8.48 -2.18 -14.87
N PHE A 207 -9.19 -1.15 -14.38
CA PHE A 207 -8.74 -0.37 -13.24
C PHE A 207 -8.58 -1.23 -11.98
N ALA A 208 -9.55 -2.07 -11.65
CA ALA A 208 -9.49 -2.93 -10.47
C ALA A 208 -8.34 -3.94 -10.52
N ALA A 209 -8.16 -4.60 -11.68
CA ALA A 209 -7.07 -5.54 -11.95
C ALA A 209 -5.70 -4.85 -11.83
N TYR A 210 -5.55 -3.67 -12.43
CA TYR A 210 -4.30 -2.92 -12.35
C TYR A 210 -4.05 -2.38 -10.94
N TYR A 211 -5.08 -1.87 -10.26
CA TYR A 211 -4.99 -1.40 -8.88
C TYR A 211 -4.53 -2.51 -7.93
N PHE A 212 -4.98 -3.75 -8.15
CA PHE A 212 -4.48 -4.91 -7.42
C PHE A 212 -2.96 -5.08 -7.59
N ILE A 213 -2.44 -5.06 -8.82
CA ILE A 213 -0.99 -5.15 -9.07
C ILE A 213 -0.25 -3.93 -8.49
N TYR A 214 -0.80 -2.73 -8.61
CA TYR A 214 -0.22 -1.52 -8.04
C TYR A 214 -0.02 -1.65 -6.52
N ARG A 215 -1.04 -2.16 -5.83
CA ARG A 215 -0.97 -2.43 -4.38
C ARG A 215 -0.02 -3.57 -4.05
N LEU A 216 0.06 -4.60 -4.89
CA LEU A 216 1.05 -5.67 -4.78
C LEU A 216 2.48 -5.20 -5.06
N CYS A 217 2.73 -4.14 -5.82
CA CYS A 217 4.08 -3.62 -5.98
C CYS A 217 4.54 -2.91 -4.70
N GLY A 218 3.66 -2.12 -4.07
CA GLY A 218 3.97 -1.44 -2.82
C GLY A 218 4.82 -0.17 -2.99
N LYS A 219 4.96 0.31 -4.24
CA LYS A 219 5.72 1.50 -4.63
C LYS A 219 4.78 2.58 -5.11
N ASP A 220 5.02 3.81 -4.66
CA ASP A 220 4.31 4.99 -5.15
C ASP A 220 4.86 5.42 -6.51
N LYS A 221 4.02 5.31 -7.54
CA LYS A 221 4.28 5.80 -8.91
C LYS A 221 3.12 6.69 -9.32
N PRO A 222 3.36 7.88 -9.91
CA PRO A 222 2.26 8.78 -10.24
C PRO A 222 1.30 8.14 -11.25
N TRP A 223 0.01 8.11 -10.92
CA TRP A 223 -1.03 7.52 -11.77
C TRP A 223 -1.10 8.12 -13.16
N TRP A 224 -0.79 9.40 -13.32
CA TRP A 224 -0.76 10.04 -14.64
C TRP A 224 0.31 9.45 -15.56
N GLU A 225 1.46 9.01 -15.03
CA GLU A 225 2.52 8.35 -15.82
C GLU A 225 2.07 6.96 -16.27
N LEU A 226 1.38 6.24 -15.38
CA LEU A 226 0.80 4.93 -15.67
C LEU A 226 -0.28 5.05 -16.76
N LEU A 227 -1.15 6.06 -16.66
CA LEU A 227 -2.15 6.36 -17.68
C LEU A 227 -1.52 6.73 -19.02
N ILE A 228 -0.48 7.57 -19.04
CA ILE A 228 0.28 7.85 -20.27
C ILE A 228 0.82 6.56 -20.88
N CYS A 229 1.36 5.64 -20.06
CA CYS A 229 1.84 4.34 -20.53
C CYS A 229 0.72 3.53 -21.20
N VAL A 230 -0.45 3.44 -20.56
CA VAL A 230 -1.66 2.81 -21.13
C VAL A 230 -2.01 3.43 -22.48
N PHE A 231 -2.14 4.77 -22.54
CA PHE A 231 -2.53 5.48 -23.76
C PHE A 231 -1.49 5.35 -24.88
N LEU A 232 -0.20 5.40 -24.57
CA LEU A 232 0.87 5.21 -25.55
C LEU A 232 0.80 3.83 -26.19
N THR A 233 0.54 2.77 -25.42
CA THR A 233 0.33 1.43 -26.00
C THR A 233 -0.88 1.41 -26.92
N MET A 234 -1.99 2.04 -26.52
CA MET A 234 -3.18 2.12 -27.37
C MET A 234 -2.89 2.84 -28.69
N LEU A 235 -2.10 3.92 -28.65
CA LEU A 235 -1.68 4.66 -29.85
C LEU A 235 -0.75 3.82 -30.74
N ILE A 236 0.23 3.13 -30.14
CA ILE A 236 1.16 2.25 -30.87
C ILE A 236 0.37 1.19 -31.65
N LEU A 237 -0.60 0.54 -31.00
CA LEU A 237 -1.43 -0.50 -31.64
C LEU A 237 -2.34 0.02 -32.75
N ARG A 238 -2.65 1.32 -32.76
CA ARG A 238 -3.44 1.97 -33.82
C ARG A 238 -2.58 2.72 -34.85
N SER A 239 -1.27 2.62 -34.74
CA SER A 239 -0.31 3.31 -35.60
C SER A 239 0.31 2.36 -36.64
N PRO A 240 1.02 2.88 -37.66
CA PRO A 240 1.80 2.08 -38.60
C PRO A 240 2.91 1.21 -37.97
N ILE A 241 3.23 1.41 -36.68
CA ILE A 241 4.20 0.58 -35.96
C ILE A 241 3.74 -0.87 -35.90
N LEU A 242 2.46 -1.13 -35.60
CA LEU A 242 1.94 -2.50 -35.49
C LEU A 242 2.04 -3.26 -36.84
N PRO A 243 1.58 -2.72 -37.99
CA PRO A 243 1.81 -3.34 -39.30
C PRO A 243 3.30 -3.61 -39.60
N GLY A 244 4.19 -2.67 -39.25
CA GLY A 244 5.64 -2.87 -39.42
C GLY A 244 6.18 -4.05 -38.60
N PHE A 245 5.71 -4.20 -37.35
CA PHE A 245 6.05 -5.35 -36.52
C PHE A 245 5.45 -6.64 -37.06
N ILE A 246 4.21 -6.63 -37.54
CA ILE A 246 3.58 -7.79 -38.17
C ILE A 246 4.39 -8.26 -39.38
N HIS A 247 4.83 -7.34 -40.25
CA HIS A 247 5.68 -7.68 -41.41
C HIS A 247 6.96 -8.40 -40.96
N ILE A 248 7.64 -7.89 -39.94
CA ILE A 248 8.89 -8.50 -39.46
C ILE A 248 8.63 -9.85 -38.79
N PHE A 249 7.73 -9.89 -37.80
CA PHE A 249 7.60 -11.04 -36.92
C PHE A 249 6.71 -12.15 -37.47
N ARG A 250 5.73 -11.82 -38.32
CA ARG A 250 4.76 -12.78 -38.86
C ARG A 250 5.02 -13.15 -40.32
N GLU A 251 5.64 -12.27 -41.10
CA GLU A 251 5.92 -12.56 -42.53
C GLU A 251 7.39 -12.94 -42.79
N ARG A 252 8.37 -12.36 -42.06
CA ARG A 252 9.80 -12.68 -42.25
C ARG A 252 10.34 -13.70 -41.25
N LEU A 253 9.94 -13.60 -40.00
CA LEU A 253 10.28 -14.54 -38.95
C LEU A 253 9.23 -15.65 -38.86
N PRO A 254 9.53 -16.79 -38.19
CA PRO A 254 8.63 -17.93 -38.15
C PRO A 254 7.49 -17.67 -37.13
N GLY A 255 6.65 -16.67 -37.40
CA GLY A 255 5.55 -16.21 -36.55
C GLY A 255 4.20 -16.09 -37.25
N SER A 256 4.04 -16.77 -38.39
CA SER A 256 2.79 -16.79 -39.15
C SER A 256 1.64 -17.39 -38.33
N LEU A 257 0.42 -16.91 -38.56
CA LEU A 257 -0.77 -17.51 -37.95
C LEU A 257 -1.15 -18.81 -38.68
N PRO A 258 -1.58 -19.87 -37.97
CA PRO A 258 -2.05 -21.09 -38.62
C PRO A 258 -3.33 -20.81 -39.44
N SER A 259 -3.47 -21.50 -40.57
CA SER A 259 -4.70 -21.43 -41.37
C SER A 259 -5.75 -22.42 -40.87
N ASN A 260 -7.03 -22.16 -41.11
CA ASN A 260 -8.15 -22.99 -40.60
C ASN A 260 -8.15 -24.45 -41.09
N GLN A 261 -7.34 -24.79 -42.10
CA GLN A 261 -7.25 -26.14 -42.69
C GLN A 261 -5.92 -26.84 -42.40
N GLU A 262 -5.04 -26.23 -41.62
CA GLU A 262 -3.69 -26.72 -41.35
C GLU A 262 -3.63 -27.56 -40.06
N SER A 263 -3.20 -28.82 -40.16
CA SER A 263 -2.89 -29.64 -38.99
C SER A 263 -1.49 -29.29 -38.49
N ILE A 264 -1.42 -28.48 -37.43
CA ILE A 264 -0.17 -28.01 -36.84
C ILE A 264 0.20 -28.80 -35.58
N THR A 265 1.48 -29.12 -35.42
CA THR A 265 1.97 -29.76 -34.18
C THR A 265 2.10 -28.75 -33.05
N PHE A 266 2.13 -29.23 -31.80
CA PHE A 266 2.37 -28.36 -30.63
C PHE A 266 3.68 -27.57 -30.76
N THR A 267 4.78 -28.23 -31.12
CA THR A 267 6.10 -27.59 -31.24
C THR A 267 6.12 -26.53 -32.33
N GLU A 268 5.51 -26.82 -33.47
CA GLU A 268 5.43 -25.87 -34.57
C GLU A 268 4.59 -24.65 -34.20
N LEU A 269 3.42 -24.85 -33.59
CA LEU A 269 2.59 -23.76 -33.11
C LEU A 269 3.28 -22.97 -32.00
N LEU A 270 4.04 -23.63 -31.12
CA LEU A 270 4.83 -22.96 -30.09
C LEU A 270 5.88 -22.04 -30.68
N ILE A 271 6.60 -22.47 -31.72
CA ILE A 271 7.57 -21.63 -32.43
C ILE A 271 6.85 -20.44 -33.07
N ARG A 272 5.75 -20.68 -33.80
CA ARG A 272 4.95 -19.61 -34.42
C ARG A 272 4.45 -18.59 -33.40
N MET A 273 3.92 -19.05 -32.26
CA MET A 273 3.45 -18.17 -31.20
C MET A 273 4.59 -17.48 -30.46
N PHE A 274 5.77 -18.11 -30.35
CA PHE A 274 6.94 -17.47 -29.75
C PHE A 274 7.41 -16.26 -30.54
N PHE A 275 7.46 -16.35 -31.88
CA PHE A 275 7.85 -15.21 -32.70
C PHE A 275 6.71 -14.22 -32.91
N GLY A 276 5.56 -14.71 -33.36
CA GLY A 276 4.45 -13.88 -33.82
C GLY A 276 3.66 -13.22 -32.70
N ALA A 277 3.56 -13.85 -31.54
CA ALA A 277 2.89 -13.28 -30.36
C ALA A 277 3.88 -12.90 -29.27
N GLY A 278 4.66 -13.86 -28.75
CA GLY A 278 5.58 -13.64 -27.63
C GLY A 278 6.57 -12.51 -27.88
N LEU A 279 7.53 -12.70 -28.79
CA LEU A 279 8.57 -11.72 -29.09
C LEU A 279 7.94 -10.41 -29.58
N MET A 280 7.09 -10.48 -30.61
CA MET A 280 6.47 -9.29 -31.22
C MET A 280 5.71 -8.43 -30.20
N GLU A 281 4.79 -9.01 -29.44
CA GLU A 281 3.87 -8.28 -28.58
C GLU A 281 4.53 -7.84 -27.28
N GLU A 282 5.41 -8.65 -26.69
CA GLU A 282 6.18 -8.20 -25.51
C GLU A 282 7.12 -7.05 -25.86
N LEU A 283 7.72 -7.04 -27.06
CA LEU A 283 8.55 -5.93 -27.51
C LEU A 283 7.72 -4.67 -27.77
N LEU A 284 6.57 -4.79 -28.45
CA LEU A 284 5.64 -3.66 -28.65
C LEU A 284 5.21 -3.05 -27.33
N LYS A 285 4.81 -3.90 -26.37
CA LYS A 285 4.41 -3.47 -25.02
C LYS A 285 5.58 -2.89 -24.21
N ALA A 286 6.83 -3.23 -24.52
CA ALA A 286 8.00 -2.63 -23.88
C ALA A 286 8.33 -1.22 -24.41
N LEU A 287 7.83 -0.80 -25.59
CA LEU A 287 8.18 0.51 -26.18
C LEU A 287 7.84 1.71 -25.27
N PRO A 288 6.63 1.82 -24.68
CA PRO A 288 6.33 2.93 -23.75
C PRO A 288 7.23 2.92 -22.51
N LEU A 289 7.63 1.74 -22.06
CA LEU A 289 8.52 1.56 -20.92
C LEU A 289 9.94 2.08 -21.21
N LEU A 290 10.45 1.75 -22.40
CA LEU A 290 11.73 2.24 -22.90
C LEU A 290 11.69 3.76 -23.14
N ALA A 291 10.60 4.29 -23.67
CA ALA A 291 10.40 5.73 -23.83
C ALA A 291 10.41 6.44 -22.46
N ALA A 292 9.67 5.92 -21.48
CA ALA A 292 9.66 6.47 -20.11
C ALA A 292 11.07 6.43 -19.48
N TYR A 293 11.83 5.36 -19.73
CA TYR A 293 13.21 5.26 -19.28
C TYR A 293 14.12 6.34 -19.91
N LEU A 294 14.07 6.51 -21.23
CA LEU A 294 14.87 7.52 -21.95
C LEU A 294 14.52 8.94 -21.50
N VAL A 295 13.23 9.25 -21.39
CA VAL A 295 12.74 10.56 -20.91
C VAL A 295 13.20 10.80 -19.47
N GLY A 296 12.97 9.84 -18.57
CA GLY A 296 13.34 9.96 -17.16
C GLY A 296 14.84 10.22 -16.96
N ARG A 297 15.70 9.62 -17.79
CA ARG A 297 17.16 9.81 -17.72
C ARG A 297 17.60 11.23 -18.12
N GLY A 298 16.81 11.93 -18.93
CA GLY A 298 17.10 13.30 -19.40
C GLY A 298 16.53 14.41 -18.52
N LEU A 299 15.70 14.10 -17.53
CA LEU A 299 15.07 15.09 -16.66
C LEU A 299 15.99 15.53 -15.50
N PRO A 300 15.88 16.79 -15.03
CA PRO A 300 16.55 17.24 -13.82
C PRO A 300 15.87 16.71 -12.56
N SER A 301 16.59 16.70 -11.43
CA SER A 301 16.00 16.48 -10.11
C SER A 301 15.01 17.63 -9.78
N PRO A 302 13.83 17.37 -9.18
CA PRO A 302 13.36 16.11 -8.61
C PRO A 302 12.52 15.24 -9.56
N TRP A 303 12.39 15.62 -10.84
CA TRP A 303 11.56 14.90 -11.82
C TRP A 303 12.19 13.61 -12.26
N ARG A 304 13.52 13.60 -12.35
CA ARG A 304 14.34 12.42 -12.63
C ARG A 304 13.94 11.25 -11.74
N GLU A 305 13.80 11.45 -10.44
CA GLU A 305 13.53 10.38 -9.47
C GLU A 305 12.06 9.93 -9.43
N ARG A 306 11.16 10.71 -10.02
CA ARG A 306 9.71 10.44 -10.04
C ARG A 306 9.29 9.69 -11.31
N ILE A 307 9.86 10.07 -12.44
CA ILE A 307 9.46 9.62 -13.78
C ILE A 307 10.46 8.62 -14.33
N GLY A 308 9.97 7.63 -15.08
CA GLY A 308 10.78 6.66 -15.80
C GLY A 308 11.10 5.41 -14.98
N VAL A 309 12.11 4.66 -15.42
CA VAL A 309 12.48 3.38 -14.82
C VAL A 309 13.80 3.51 -14.07
N TRP A 310 13.77 3.38 -12.74
CA TRP A 310 14.98 3.47 -11.89
C TRP A 310 15.26 2.18 -11.15
N GLU A 311 14.23 1.38 -10.89
CA GLU A 311 14.34 0.09 -10.23
C GLU A 311 13.30 -0.91 -10.78
N PRO A 312 13.42 -2.21 -10.47
CA PRO A 312 12.50 -3.24 -10.97
C PRO A 312 11.02 -2.96 -10.69
N LEU A 313 10.67 -2.32 -9.57
CA LEU A 313 9.28 -1.95 -9.27
C LEU A 313 8.71 -0.91 -10.24
N ASP A 314 9.50 0.06 -10.70
CA ASP A 314 9.05 1.00 -11.75
C ASP A 314 8.75 0.24 -13.05
N GLY A 315 9.66 -0.67 -13.40
CA GLY A 315 9.56 -1.50 -14.59
C GLY A 315 8.30 -2.35 -14.59
N ILE A 316 8.01 -3.03 -13.47
CA ILE A 316 6.78 -3.85 -13.32
C ILE A 316 5.52 -2.98 -13.46
N LEU A 317 5.45 -1.84 -12.76
CA LEU A 317 4.27 -0.97 -12.77
C LEU A 317 3.97 -0.41 -14.17
N LEU A 318 4.99 0.07 -14.86
CA LEU A 318 4.83 0.63 -16.20
C LEU A 318 4.63 -0.49 -17.25
N GLY A 319 5.28 -1.65 -17.11
CA GLY A 319 5.08 -2.81 -17.99
C GLY A 319 3.66 -3.38 -17.91
N THR A 320 3.12 -3.51 -16.70
CA THR A 320 1.71 -3.91 -16.48
C THR A 320 0.72 -2.85 -16.97
N ALA A 321 1.07 -1.56 -16.90
CA ALA A 321 0.23 -0.48 -17.43
C ALA A 321 0.18 -0.54 -18.97
N SER A 322 1.32 -0.76 -19.61
CA SER A 322 1.37 -0.98 -21.06
C SER A 322 0.53 -2.19 -21.47
N ALA A 323 0.67 -3.32 -20.76
CA ALA A 323 -0.14 -4.51 -21.01
C ALA A 323 -1.65 -4.28 -20.82
N LEU A 324 -2.05 -3.40 -19.89
CA LEU A 324 -3.44 -3.02 -19.73
C LEU A 324 -3.98 -2.31 -20.98
N GLY A 325 -3.21 -1.36 -21.51
CA GLY A 325 -3.56 -0.67 -22.77
C GLY A 325 -3.67 -1.63 -23.94
N PHE A 326 -2.75 -2.60 -24.03
CA PHE A 326 -2.80 -3.67 -25.02
C PHE A 326 -4.08 -4.50 -24.89
N THR A 327 -4.35 -5.02 -23.69
CA THR A 327 -5.49 -5.88 -23.40
C THR A 327 -6.81 -5.19 -23.74
N LEU A 328 -6.95 -3.90 -23.43
CA LEU A 328 -8.15 -3.12 -23.73
C LEU A 328 -8.37 -2.98 -25.24
N VAL A 329 -7.34 -2.64 -26.02
CA VAL A 329 -7.46 -2.48 -27.48
C VAL A 329 -7.74 -3.82 -28.15
N GLU A 330 -6.99 -4.85 -27.77
CA GLU A 330 -7.15 -6.20 -28.30
C GLU A 330 -8.55 -6.76 -27.99
N THR A 331 -8.97 -6.66 -26.74
CA THR A 331 -10.24 -7.25 -26.30
C THR A 331 -11.45 -6.51 -26.87
N LEU A 332 -11.49 -5.18 -26.77
CA LEU A 332 -12.62 -4.38 -27.27
C LEU A 332 -12.61 -4.22 -28.79
N GLY A 333 -11.45 -4.26 -29.42
CA GLY A 333 -11.29 -4.03 -30.86
C GLY A 333 -11.35 -5.29 -31.71
N GLN A 334 -11.00 -6.46 -31.15
CA GLN A 334 -10.93 -7.72 -31.91
C GLN A 334 -11.81 -8.79 -31.30
N TYR A 335 -11.57 -9.19 -30.05
CA TYR A 335 -12.23 -10.37 -29.47
C TYR A 335 -13.73 -10.19 -29.23
N VAL A 336 -14.14 -9.07 -28.63
CA VAL A 336 -15.55 -8.77 -28.32
C VAL A 336 -16.38 -8.69 -29.61
N PRO A 337 -15.99 -7.94 -30.65
CA PRO A 337 -16.71 -7.93 -31.92
C PRO A 337 -16.74 -9.30 -32.61
N GLN A 338 -15.63 -10.05 -32.61
CA GLN A 338 -15.55 -11.35 -33.27
C GLN A 338 -16.51 -12.37 -32.67
N ILE A 339 -16.52 -12.52 -31.33
CA ILE A 339 -17.43 -13.46 -30.68
C ILE A 339 -18.89 -13.02 -30.79
N ALA A 340 -19.15 -11.71 -30.75
CA ALA A 340 -20.49 -11.17 -30.95
C ALA A 340 -21.03 -11.58 -32.31
N GLN A 341 -20.25 -11.37 -33.37
CA GLN A 341 -20.62 -11.70 -34.75
C GLN A 341 -20.77 -13.20 -34.97
N SER A 342 -19.86 -14.02 -34.43
CA SER A 342 -19.91 -15.47 -34.64
C SER A 342 -21.12 -16.11 -33.98
N VAL A 343 -21.46 -15.70 -32.75
CA VAL A 343 -22.61 -16.23 -32.01
C VAL A 343 -23.91 -15.62 -32.55
N GLN A 344 -23.90 -14.34 -32.94
CA GLN A 344 -25.06 -13.69 -33.56
C GLN A 344 -25.52 -14.40 -34.84
N ALA A 345 -24.57 -14.87 -35.65
CA ALA A 345 -24.87 -15.55 -36.91
C ALA A 345 -25.70 -16.84 -36.73
N GLU A 346 -25.59 -17.51 -35.57
CA GLU A 346 -26.24 -18.79 -35.30
C GLU A 346 -27.40 -18.68 -34.30
N PHE A 347 -27.27 -17.84 -33.28
CA PHE A 347 -28.19 -17.76 -32.13
C PHE A 347 -28.89 -16.41 -31.97
N GLY A 348 -28.66 -15.47 -32.89
CA GLY A 348 -29.28 -14.14 -32.88
C GLY A 348 -28.56 -13.10 -32.03
N THR A 349 -28.99 -11.85 -32.16
CA THR A 349 -28.26 -10.68 -31.65
C THR A 349 -28.08 -10.69 -30.13
N GLU A 350 -29.12 -11.01 -29.36
CA GLU A 350 -29.07 -11.05 -27.89
C GLU A 350 -28.05 -12.08 -27.37
N ALA A 351 -28.02 -13.26 -27.98
CA ALA A 351 -27.06 -14.30 -27.63
C ALA A 351 -25.61 -13.87 -27.96
N GLY A 352 -25.41 -13.21 -29.10
CA GLY A 352 -24.12 -12.65 -29.48
C GLY A 352 -23.61 -11.61 -28.49
N GLN A 353 -24.47 -10.68 -28.09
CA GLN A 353 -24.14 -9.64 -27.12
C GLN A 353 -23.80 -10.22 -25.74
N LEU A 354 -24.56 -11.23 -25.28
CA LEU A 354 -24.29 -11.91 -24.02
C LEU A 354 -22.93 -12.63 -24.03
N ALA A 355 -22.63 -13.37 -25.10
CA ALA A 355 -21.35 -14.05 -25.26
C ALA A 355 -20.18 -13.05 -25.27
N ALA A 356 -20.34 -11.92 -25.96
CA ALA A 356 -19.36 -10.84 -26.00
C ALA A 356 -19.11 -10.22 -24.62
N PHE A 357 -20.16 -9.99 -23.85
CA PHE A 357 -20.06 -9.47 -22.49
C PHE A 357 -19.37 -10.46 -21.52
N GLN A 358 -19.70 -11.75 -21.61
CA GLN A 358 -19.04 -12.79 -20.80
C GLN A 358 -17.55 -12.90 -21.12
N LEU A 359 -17.19 -12.91 -22.42
CA LEU A 359 -15.80 -12.96 -22.86
C LEU A 359 -15.02 -11.73 -22.38
N LEU A 360 -15.62 -10.54 -22.47
CA LEU A 360 -15.02 -9.29 -22.01
C LEU A 360 -14.58 -9.40 -20.54
N ILE A 361 -15.49 -9.81 -19.66
CA ILE A 361 -15.20 -9.95 -18.22
C ILE A 361 -14.04 -10.91 -18.01
N ALA A 362 -14.09 -12.10 -18.62
CA ALA A 362 -13.07 -13.13 -18.46
C ALA A 362 -11.69 -12.68 -18.95
N ARG A 363 -11.62 -12.02 -20.12
CA ARG A 363 -10.35 -11.57 -20.71
C ARG A 363 -9.71 -10.43 -19.92
N ILE A 364 -10.47 -9.41 -19.55
CA ILE A 364 -9.91 -8.27 -18.81
C ILE A 364 -9.46 -8.71 -17.40
N LEU A 365 -10.27 -9.50 -16.69
CA LEU A 365 -9.91 -9.98 -15.36
C LEU A 365 -8.73 -10.97 -15.41
N GLY A 366 -8.74 -11.90 -16.36
CA GLY A 366 -7.69 -12.91 -16.55
C GLY A 366 -6.34 -12.31 -16.96
N SER A 367 -6.31 -11.07 -17.47
CA SER A 367 -5.07 -10.41 -17.91
C SER A 367 -4.02 -10.26 -16.80
N VAL A 368 -4.40 -10.27 -15.52
CA VAL A 368 -3.49 -10.29 -14.36
C VAL A 368 -2.55 -11.50 -14.40
N ALA A 369 -3.06 -12.64 -14.88
CA ALA A 369 -2.33 -13.89 -15.06
C ALA A 369 -1.87 -14.11 -16.52
N GLY A 370 -2.15 -13.17 -17.42
CA GLY A 370 -1.78 -13.19 -18.84
C GLY A 370 -0.90 -12.00 -19.20
N HIS A 371 -1.39 -11.10 -20.05
CA HIS A 371 -0.63 -9.93 -20.55
C HIS A 371 0.07 -9.11 -19.46
N MET A 372 -0.58 -8.83 -18.32
CA MET A 372 0.05 -8.08 -17.24
C MET A 372 1.16 -8.89 -16.55
N ALA A 373 1.03 -10.22 -16.46
CA ALA A 373 2.06 -11.09 -15.91
C ALA A 373 3.32 -11.08 -16.76
N TYR A 374 3.20 -11.30 -18.08
CA TYR A 374 4.36 -11.35 -19.00
C TYR A 374 5.06 -10.00 -19.08
N SER A 375 4.31 -8.93 -19.32
CA SER A 375 4.91 -7.61 -19.49
C SER A 375 5.36 -6.99 -18.17
N GLY A 376 4.72 -7.33 -17.05
CA GLY A 376 5.22 -7.00 -15.71
C GLY A 376 6.53 -7.72 -15.39
N TYR A 377 6.62 -9.00 -15.74
CA TYR A 377 7.84 -9.79 -15.60
C TYR A 377 8.97 -9.26 -16.48
N LEU A 378 8.71 -8.92 -17.75
CA LEU A 378 9.68 -8.23 -18.60
C LEU A 378 10.09 -6.87 -18.00
N GLY A 379 9.11 -6.12 -17.48
CA GLY A 379 9.33 -4.85 -16.79
C GLY A 379 10.31 -4.98 -15.60
N TYR A 380 10.22 -6.06 -14.82
CA TYR A 380 11.19 -6.36 -13.76
C TYR A 380 12.63 -6.42 -14.31
N PHE A 381 12.86 -7.12 -15.42
CA PHE A 381 14.20 -7.20 -16.03
C PHE A 381 14.66 -5.87 -16.60
N VAL A 382 13.77 -5.06 -17.17
CA VAL A 382 14.10 -3.70 -17.61
C VAL A 382 14.61 -2.87 -16.43
N GLY A 383 13.87 -2.85 -15.32
CA GLY A 383 14.33 -2.12 -14.12
C GLY A 383 15.58 -2.73 -13.47
N LEU A 384 15.77 -4.05 -13.54
CA LEU A 384 16.98 -4.71 -13.05
C LEU A 384 18.20 -4.33 -13.89
N ALA A 385 18.05 -4.20 -15.21
CA ALA A 385 19.11 -3.76 -16.11
C ALA A 385 19.56 -2.33 -15.81
N VAL A 386 18.64 -1.46 -15.34
CA VAL A 386 18.98 -0.12 -14.85
C VAL A 386 19.85 -0.18 -13.59
N LEU A 387 19.54 -1.09 -12.65
CA LEU A 387 20.36 -1.26 -11.43
C LEU A 387 21.72 -1.94 -11.70
N LYS A 388 21.84 -2.70 -12.78
CA LYS A 388 23.02 -3.51 -13.11
C LYS A 388 23.51 -3.22 -14.55
N PRO A 389 24.01 -2.00 -14.82
CA PRO A 389 24.31 -1.55 -16.19
C PRO A 389 25.35 -2.42 -16.90
N SER A 390 26.34 -2.96 -16.18
CA SER A 390 27.40 -3.83 -16.75
C SER A 390 26.89 -5.19 -17.24
N LYS A 391 25.69 -5.61 -16.82
CA LYS A 391 25.05 -6.86 -17.23
C LYS A 391 23.71 -6.62 -17.95
N SER A 392 23.43 -5.37 -18.32
CA SER A 392 22.13 -4.94 -18.86
C SER A 392 21.66 -5.79 -20.03
N TRP A 393 22.54 -6.04 -21.02
CA TRP A 393 22.18 -6.83 -22.20
C TRP A 393 21.78 -8.27 -21.87
N GLN A 394 22.55 -8.94 -21.01
CA GLN A 394 22.24 -10.29 -20.56
C GLN A 394 20.89 -10.33 -19.82
N ILE A 395 20.65 -9.35 -18.93
CA ILE A 395 19.41 -9.24 -18.15
C ILE A 395 18.21 -9.04 -19.08
N LEU A 396 18.31 -8.11 -20.03
CA LEU A 396 17.23 -7.81 -20.97
C LEU A 396 16.91 -9.01 -21.87
N LEU A 397 17.92 -9.70 -22.40
CA LEU A 397 17.70 -10.90 -23.23
C LEU A 397 17.00 -12.01 -22.43
N VAL A 398 17.46 -12.30 -21.21
CA VAL A 398 16.83 -13.31 -20.36
C VAL A 398 15.37 -12.95 -20.09
N GLY A 399 15.09 -11.72 -19.68
CA GLY A 399 13.72 -11.25 -19.41
C GLY A 399 12.82 -11.32 -20.64
N TYR A 400 13.33 -10.88 -21.79
CA TYR A 400 12.56 -10.83 -23.03
C TYR A 400 12.21 -12.23 -23.55
N PHE A 401 13.17 -13.14 -23.62
CA PHE A 401 12.91 -14.50 -24.09
C PHE A 401 12.02 -15.30 -23.13
N THR A 402 12.20 -15.14 -21.82
CA THR A 402 11.37 -15.86 -20.84
C THR A 402 9.93 -15.35 -20.81
N ALA A 403 9.70 -14.03 -20.85
CA ALA A 403 8.37 -13.45 -20.96
C ALA A 403 7.67 -13.89 -22.26
N SER A 404 8.39 -13.84 -23.39
CA SER A 404 7.89 -14.28 -24.70
C SER A 404 7.55 -15.77 -24.71
N GLY A 405 8.34 -16.60 -24.02
CA GLY A 405 8.09 -18.03 -23.86
C GLY A 405 6.81 -18.34 -23.08
N LEU A 406 6.57 -17.63 -21.98
CA LEU A 406 5.33 -17.78 -21.21
C LEU A 406 4.10 -17.36 -22.01
N HIS A 407 4.20 -16.26 -22.75
CA HIS A 407 3.13 -15.80 -23.64
C HIS A 407 2.86 -16.81 -24.77
N ALA A 408 3.91 -17.29 -25.43
CA ALA A 408 3.78 -18.31 -26.46
C ALA A 408 3.09 -19.57 -25.93
N LEU A 409 3.50 -20.02 -24.74
CA LEU A 409 2.91 -21.18 -24.08
C LEU A 409 1.41 -21.00 -23.83
N TRP A 410 0.97 -19.82 -23.36
CA TRP A 410 -0.45 -19.50 -23.19
C TRP A 410 -1.22 -19.64 -24.51
N ASN A 411 -0.74 -19.01 -25.58
CA ASN A 411 -1.43 -19.03 -26.88
C ASN A 411 -1.47 -20.43 -27.48
N THR A 412 -0.37 -21.18 -27.42
CA THR A 412 -0.30 -22.54 -27.94
C THR A 412 -1.18 -23.51 -27.14
N THR A 413 -1.14 -23.42 -25.80
CA THR A 413 -1.98 -24.28 -24.95
C THR A 413 -3.47 -23.98 -25.15
N GLY A 414 -3.83 -22.69 -25.23
CA GLY A 414 -5.22 -22.27 -25.47
C GLY A 414 -5.75 -22.74 -26.83
N ALA A 415 -4.91 -22.75 -27.85
CA ALA A 415 -5.29 -23.19 -29.19
C ALA A 415 -5.46 -24.72 -29.32
N LEU A 416 -4.64 -25.52 -28.61
CA LEU A 416 -4.58 -26.98 -28.84
C LEU A 416 -5.24 -27.84 -27.76
N PHE A 417 -5.29 -27.39 -26.50
CA PHE A 417 -5.70 -28.24 -25.38
C PHE A 417 -6.86 -27.67 -24.54
N GLY A 418 -7.38 -26.50 -24.90
CA GLY A 418 -8.54 -25.89 -24.25
C GLY A 418 -8.29 -25.38 -22.82
N TRP A 419 -9.38 -25.10 -22.10
CA TRP A 419 -9.39 -24.25 -20.91
C TRP A 419 -8.72 -24.84 -19.66
N VAL A 420 -8.67 -26.18 -19.52
CA VAL A 420 -8.14 -26.83 -18.30
C VAL A 420 -6.63 -26.64 -18.17
N LEU A 421 -5.87 -26.85 -19.26
CA LEU A 421 -4.42 -26.64 -19.22
C LEU A 421 -4.05 -25.15 -19.16
N LEU A 422 -4.92 -24.25 -19.65
CA LEU A 422 -4.72 -22.81 -19.51
C LEU A 422 -4.67 -22.35 -18.04
N VAL A 423 -5.40 -23.02 -17.14
CA VAL A 423 -5.31 -22.71 -15.70
C VAL A 423 -3.88 -22.90 -15.19
N ILE A 424 -3.21 -23.99 -15.60
CA ILE A 424 -1.84 -24.28 -15.19
C ILE A 424 -0.88 -23.21 -15.70
N VAL A 425 -1.00 -22.85 -16.99
CA VAL A 425 -0.16 -21.82 -17.60
C VAL A 425 -0.42 -20.46 -16.95
N GLY A 426 -1.67 -20.10 -16.66
CA GLY A 426 -2.02 -18.86 -15.97
C GLY A 426 -1.45 -18.79 -14.54
N VAL A 427 -1.56 -19.87 -13.77
CA VAL A 427 -0.97 -19.94 -12.42
C VAL A 427 0.55 -19.80 -12.49
N LEU A 428 1.21 -20.48 -13.44
CA LEU A 428 2.66 -20.35 -13.66
C LEU A 428 3.05 -18.90 -14.00
N SER A 429 2.32 -18.28 -14.91
CA SER A 429 2.52 -16.90 -15.36
C SER A 429 2.40 -15.91 -14.20
N TYR A 430 1.34 -16.05 -13.41
CA TYR A 430 1.13 -15.24 -12.22
C TYR A 430 2.22 -15.48 -11.16
N ALA A 431 2.66 -16.72 -10.95
CA ALA A 431 3.75 -17.04 -10.04
C ALA A 431 5.07 -16.35 -10.44
N PHE A 432 5.37 -16.27 -11.74
CA PHE A 432 6.53 -15.53 -12.26
C PHE A 432 6.42 -14.03 -11.93
N LEU A 433 5.26 -13.41 -12.17
CA LEU A 433 5.03 -12.01 -11.79
C LEU A 433 5.19 -11.81 -10.27
N MET A 434 4.62 -12.70 -9.45
CA MET A 434 4.72 -12.59 -7.99
C MET A 434 6.16 -12.73 -7.51
N ALA A 435 6.91 -13.70 -8.04
CA ALA A 435 8.33 -13.87 -7.74
C ALA A 435 9.13 -12.62 -8.11
N ALA A 436 8.85 -12.02 -9.29
CA ALA A 436 9.47 -10.77 -9.72
C ALA A 436 9.14 -9.61 -8.79
N ILE A 437 7.88 -9.44 -8.36
CA ILE A 437 7.47 -8.39 -7.40
C ILE A 437 8.19 -8.57 -6.06
N LEU A 438 8.22 -9.79 -5.51
CA LEU A 438 8.90 -10.07 -4.24
C LEU A 438 10.40 -9.77 -4.34
N LYS A 439 11.04 -10.17 -5.45
CA LYS A 439 12.46 -9.89 -5.67
C LYS A 439 12.72 -8.39 -5.89
N ALA A 440 11.85 -7.70 -6.63
CA ALA A 440 11.91 -6.26 -6.86
C ALA A 440 11.88 -5.48 -5.54
N ARG A 441 10.98 -5.85 -4.62
CA ARG A 441 10.90 -5.26 -3.27
C ARG A 441 12.17 -5.47 -2.46
N ALA A 442 12.80 -6.63 -2.57
CA ALA A 442 14.05 -6.92 -1.87
C ALA A 442 15.23 -6.11 -2.42
N LEU A 443 15.23 -5.82 -3.72
CA LEU A 443 16.30 -5.08 -4.41
C LEU A 443 16.13 -3.55 -4.40
N SER A 444 14.91 -3.07 -4.15
CA SER A 444 14.52 -1.65 -4.21
C SER A 444 15.39 -0.78 -3.29
N PRO A 445 16.20 0.18 -3.81
CA PRO A 445 16.96 1.13 -2.97
C PRO A 445 16.09 1.98 -2.05
N ASN A 446 14.81 2.17 -2.40
CA ASN A 446 13.83 2.90 -1.58
C ASN A 446 12.99 1.98 -0.65
N ARG A 447 13.49 0.80 -0.27
CA ARG A 447 12.73 -0.21 0.51
C ARG A 447 12.07 0.34 1.78
N SER A 448 12.70 1.29 2.48
CA SER A 448 12.15 1.92 3.69
C SER A 448 10.91 2.79 3.41
N LYS A 449 10.71 3.22 2.16
CA LYS A 449 9.57 4.02 1.70
C LYS A 449 8.43 3.16 1.14
N ASN A 450 8.68 1.89 0.82
CA ASN A 450 7.66 0.99 0.27
C ASN A 450 6.62 0.67 1.36
N PHE A 451 5.34 0.98 1.10
CA PHE A 451 4.29 0.79 2.09
C PHE A 451 3.98 -0.69 2.36
N ALA A 452 4.32 -1.57 1.43
CA ALA A 452 4.07 -3.01 1.53
C ALA A 452 5.20 -3.83 2.19
N THR A 453 6.36 -3.22 2.49
CA THR A 453 7.48 -3.87 3.18
C THR A 453 7.51 -3.61 4.69
N ARG A 454 6.48 -2.94 5.23
CA ARG A 454 6.35 -2.65 6.68
C ARG A 454 5.90 -3.85 7.54
N PHE A 455 5.88 -5.07 7.00
CA PHE A 455 5.27 -6.22 7.67
C PHE A 455 6.18 -7.06 8.56
N PHE A 456 7.46 -6.70 8.76
CA PHE A 456 8.32 -7.46 9.67
C PHE A 456 9.26 -6.54 10.44
N ASN A 457 8.81 -6.08 11.62
CA ASN A 457 9.72 -6.02 12.76
C ASN A 457 9.49 -7.33 13.54
N PRO A 458 10.50 -8.21 13.66
CA PRO A 458 10.44 -9.28 14.65
C PRO A 458 10.30 -8.61 16.02
N LYS A 459 9.33 -9.09 16.81
CA LYS A 459 9.19 -8.75 18.22
C LYS A 459 10.42 -9.20 19.00
#